data_AF-A0A0L0UNF3-F1
#
_entry.id   AF-A0A0L0UNF3-F1
#
_cell.length_a   1.000
_cell.length_b   1.000
_cell.length_c   1.000
_cell.angle_alpha   90.00
_cell.angle_beta   90.00
_cell.angle_gamma   90.00
#
_symmetry.space_group_name_H-M   'P 1'
#
loop_
_entity.id
_entity.type
_entity.pdbx_description
1 polymer ?
#
loop_
_entity_poly.entity_id
_entity_poly.type
_entity_poly.pdbx_seq_one_letter_code
_entity_poly.pdbx_strand_id
1 'polypeptide(L)'
;MSFSMASKFNCLIFYFVFSSDGVLPNGLNVVKFSAMHEFQNIHAISKQKIHDFVRGHFYGHYDFDLDNTLYFFTAGRYEYSNKGVDMFIESLARLNQKLKAMKSKTTVVAFIIMPAATHSYTIEALKGHSIAKQLRDTVTEIQNRIGNRLSEMTARYTGEIGTEVPDPSTLLSSEDKILLKRRVFALKWNSRLSLTTWLTIAQTLYVAPNTSWK
;
A
#
# COMPACT_ATOMS: atom_id res chain seq x y z
N MET A 1 13.24 37.22 -32.89
CA MET A 1 12.59 36.02 -32.32
C MET A 1 13.06 35.92 -30.89
N SER A 2 12.16 36.00 -29.91
CA SER A 2 12.50 35.85 -28.49
C SER A 2 12.55 34.36 -28.13
N PHE A 3 13.58 33.93 -27.40
CA PHE A 3 13.79 32.53 -27.04
C PHE A 3 13.63 32.35 -25.53
N SER A 4 12.71 31.48 -25.11
CA SER A 4 12.40 31.23 -23.70
C SER A 4 12.45 29.73 -23.37
N MET A 5 12.84 29.42 -22.13
CA MET A 5 13.06 28.05 -21.66
C MET A 5 12.20 27.75 -20.43
N ALA A 6 11.83 26.48 -20.21
CA ALA A 6 10.97 26.10 -19.10
C ALA A 6 11.65 26.15 -17.71
N SER A 7 12.98 26.16 -17.64
CA SER A 7 13.71 26.22 -16.37
C SER A 7 15.11 26.83 -16.55
N LYS A 8 15.69 27.35 -15.45
CA LYS A 8 17.09 27.81 -15.41
C LYS A 8 18.10 26.69 -15.67
N PHE A 9 17.78 25.45 -15.28
CA PHE A 9 18.62 24.29 -15.55
C PHE A 9 18.68 23.98 -17.05
N ASN A 10 17.53 24.02 -17.74
CA ASN A 10 17.48 23.86 -19.19
C ASN A 10 18.20 25.00 -19.91
N CYS A 11 18.10 26.22 -19.39
CA CYS A 11 18.87 27.36 -19.89
C CYS A 11 20.37 27.04 -19.82
N LEU A 12 20.89 26.65 -18.64
CA LEU A 12 22.31 26.31 -18.41
C LEU A 12 22.85 25.23 -19.37
N ILE A 13 22.05 24.20 -19.67
CA ILE A 13 22.45 23.12 -20.57
C ILE A 13 22.49 23.57 -22.04
N PHE A 14 21.60 24.48 -22.46
CA PHE A 14 21.52 24.99 -23.83
C PHE A 14 22.52 26.13 -24.14
N TYR A 15 23.33 26.57 -23.15
CA TYR A 15 24.26 27.71 -23.27
C TYR A 15 25.34 27.59 -24.35
N PHE A 16 25.45 26.46 -25.05
CA PHE A 16 26.47 26.32 -26.09
C PHE A 16 26.13 27.07 -27.39
N VAL A 17 24.91 27.60 -27.57
CA VAL A 17 24.54 28.29 -28.83
C VAL A 17 23.80 29.63 -28.66
N PHE A 18 22.88 29.79 -27.68
CA PHE A 18 22.18 31.08 -27.48
C PHE A 18 21.78 31.30 -26.01
N SER A 19 21.87 32.56 -25.54
CA SER A 19 21.31 32.99 -24.25
C SER A 19 19.79 33.14 -24.37
N SER A 20 19.02 32.53 -23.46
CA SER A 20 17.57 32.70 -23.43
C SER A 20 17.18 34.06 -22.84
N ASP A 21 16.15 34.70 -23.37
CA ASP A 21 15.64 35.99 -22.91
C ASP A 21 14.87 35.87 -21.59
N GLY A 22 14.38 34.67 -21.24
CA GLY A 22 13.64 34.45 -20.01
C GLY A 22 13.25 33.00 -19.73
N VAL A 23 12.80 32.75 -18.51
CA VAL A 23 12.32 31.44 -18.06
C VAL A 23 10.80 31.49 -17.90
N LEU A 24 10.09 30.57 -18.57
CA LEU A 24 8.64 30.41 -18.49
C LEU A 24 8.32 29.05 -17.87
N PRO A 25 8.19 28.95 -16.54
CA PRO A 25 7.92 27.69 -15.87
C PRO A 25 6.54 27.15 -16.25
N ASN A 26 6.43 25.82 -16.35
CA ASN A 26 5.16 25.16 -16.63
C ASN A 26 4.18 25.36 -15.47
N GLY A 27 3.02 25.95 -15.74
CA GLY A 27 1.93 26.07 -14.80
C GLY A 27 1.11 24.78 -14.68
N LEU A 28 0.42 24.62 -13.54
CA LEU A 28 -0.61 23.61 -13.34
C LEU A 28 -1.91 24.32 -12.98
N ASN A 29 -3.04 23.81 -13.49
CA ASN A 29 -4.34 24.27 -13.02
C ASN A 29 -4.60 23.68 -11.63
N VAL A 30 -4.28 24.44 -10.60
CA VAL A 30 -4.48 24.01 -9.21
C VAL A 30 -5.97 24.12 -8.90
N VAL A 31 -6.66 22.99 -8.88
CA VAL A 31 -7.98 22.91 -8.27
C VAL A 31 -7.81 23.30 -6.81
N LYS A 32 -8.30 24.49 -6.45
CA LYS A 32 -8.27 24.96 -5.07
C LYS A 32 -9.27 24.10 -4.30
N PHE A 33 -8.77 23.09 -3.60
CA PHE A 33 -9.57 22.38 -2.60
C PHE A 33 -10.09 23.44 -1.62
N SER A 34 -11.40 23.65 -1.62
CA SER A 34 -12.08 24.69 -0.84
C SER A 34 -11.94 24.47 0.67
N ALA A 35 -11.54 23.27 1.10
CA ALA A 35 -11.22 22.95 2.49
C ALA A 35 -9.98 22.06 2.61
N MET A 36 -8.98 22.50 3.40
CA MET A 36 -7.77 21.74 3.73
C MET A 36 -8.06 20.34 4.30
N HIS A 37 -9.20 20.19 4.98
CA HIS A 37 -9.65 18.93 5.58
C HIS A 37 -10.07 17.88 4.54
N GLU A 38 -10.58 18.30 3.38
CA GLU A 38 -11.00 17.38 2.31
C GLU A 38 -9.80 16.62 1.74
N PHE A 39 -8.66 17.29 1.60
CA PHE A 39 -7.41 16.66 1.17
C PHE A 39 -6.95 15.58 2.15
N GLN A 40 -7.07 15.83 3.46
CA GLN A 40 -6.71 14.84 4.50
C GLN A 40 -7.64 13.62 4.46
N ASN A 41 -8.94 13.83 4.24
CA ASN A 41 -9.90 12.74 4.10
C ASN A 41 -9.59 11.89 2.85
N ILE A 42 -9.34 12.54 1.70
CA ILE A 42 -8.95 11.85 0.46
C ILE A 42 -7.65 11.07 0.67
N HIS A 43 -6.69 11.63 1.40
CA HIS A 43 -5.46 10.94 1.74
C HIS A 43 -5.73 9.69 2.57
N ALA A 44 -6.56 9.76 3.62
CA ALA A 44 -6.91 8.61 4.45
C ALA A 44 -7.62 7.50 3.65
N ILE A 45 -8.59 7.87 2.82
CA ILE A 45 -9.33 6.93 1.95
C ILE A 45 -8.38 6.26 0.94
N SER A 46 -7.48 7.03 0.33
CA SER A 46 -6.52 6.52 -0.64
C SER A 46 -5.45 5.65 0.02
N LYS A 47 -4.98 6.03 1.21
CA LYS A 47 -4.05 5.24 2.02
C LYS A 47 -4.66 3.87 2.37
N GLN A 48 -5.96 3.82 2.66
CA GLN A 48 -6.64 2.54 2.92
C GLN A 48 -6.66 1.61 1.70
N LYS A 49 -6.80 2.14 0.48
CA LYS A 49 -6.69 1.33 -0.75
C LYS A 49 -5.28 0.74 -0.91
N ILE A 50 -4.24 1.53 -0.58
CA ILE A 50 -2.86 1.06 -0.57
C ILE A 50 -2.66 -0.02 0.50
N HIS A 51 -3.25 0.14 1.68
CA HIS A 51 -3.22 -0.87 2.75
C HIS A 51 -3.78 -2.20 2.26
N ASP A 52 -4.93 -2.19 1.58
CA ASP A 52 -5.54 -3.41 1.04
C ASP A 52 -4.66 -4.07 -0.04
N PHE A 53 -4.01 -3.28 -0.90
CA PHE A 53 -3.04 -3.79 -1.86
C PHE A 53 -1.84 -4.45 -1.15
N VAL A 54 -1.25 -3.77 -0.17
CA VAL A 54 -0.10 -4.28 0.59
C VAL A 54 -0.46 -5.56 1.34
N ARG A 55 -1.65 -5.65 1.95
CA ARG A 55 -2.12 -6.90 2.59
C ARG A 55 -2.22 -8.07 1.60
N GLY A 56 -2.76 -7.82 0.40
CA GLY A 56 -2.87 -8.84 -0.64
C GLY A 56 -1.52 -9.26 -1.21
N HIS A 57 -0.59 -8.33 -1.30
CA HIS A 57 0.76 -8.54 -1.82
C HIS A 57 1.67 -9.28 -0.82
N PHE A 58 1.62 -8.89 0.45
CA PHE A 58 2.37 -9.50 1.55
C PHE A 58 1.59 -10.62 2.25
N TYR A 59 0.65 -11.22 1.53
CA TYR A 59 -0.12 -12.35 2.01
C TYR A 59 0.84 -13.48 2.49
N GLY A 60 0.58 -14.02 3.69
CA GLY A 60 1.42 -15.03 4.34
C GLY A 60 2.67 -14.51 5.06
N HIS A 61 3.13 -13.29 4.76
CA HIS A 61 4.28 -12.61 5.39
C HIS A 61 3.91 -11.22 5.91
N TYR A 62 2.72 -11.10 6.50
CA TYR A 62 2.23 -9.87 7.11
C TYR A 62 2.74 -9.78 8.56
N ASP A 63 4.03 -9.49 8.71
CA ASP A 63 4.74 -9.42 9.99
C ASP A 63 4.96 -7.99 10.52
N PHE A 64 4.41 -6.99 9.82
CA PHE A 64 4.61 -5.57 10.12
C PHE A 64 3.29 -4.82 10.30
N ASP A 65 3.36 -3.74 11.07
CA ASP A 65 2.23 -2.86 11.34
C ASP A 65 2.08 -1.79 10.24
N LEU A 66 0.91 -1.74 9.60
CA LEU A 66 0.61 -0.77 8.55
C LEU A 66 0.46 0.66 9.09
N ASP A 67 0.15 0.83 10.37
CA ASP A 67 0.02 2.17 10.97
C ASP A 67 1.39 2.82 11.14
N ASN A 68 2.44 2.03 11.40
CA ASN A 68 3.84 2.45 11.42
C ASN A 68 4.58 2.16 10.10
N THR A 69 3.85 2.08 8.99
CA THR A 69 4.42 1.90 7.66
C THR A 69 4.36 3.20 6.85
N LEU A 70 5.50 3.55 6.23
CA LEU A 70 5.62 4.69 5.32
C LEU A 70 5.66 4.21 3.87
N TYR A 71 4.90 4.91 3.02
CA TYR A 71 4.83 4.63 1.58
C TYR A 71 5.65 5.64 0.81
N PHE A 72 6.71 5.17 0.15
CA PHE A 72 7.49 5.97 -0.79
C PHE A 72 7.17 5.54 -2.21
N PHE A 73 7.21 6.46 -3.17
CA PHE A 73 7.02 6.10 -4.56
C PHE A 73 7.88 6.95 -5.49
N THR A 74 8.31 6.35 -6.58
CA THR A 74 8.83 7.06 -7.76
C THR A 74 7.94 6.70 -8.94
N ALA A 75 7.60 7.69 -9.76
CA ALA A 75 6.70 7.52 -10.90
C ALA A 75 7.19 8.30 -12.11
N GLY A 76 7.00 7.74 -13.30
CA GLY A 76 7.36 8.41 -14.55
C GLY A 76 7.55 7.47 -15.72
N ARG A 77 8.11 8.01 -16.82
CA ARG A 77 8.60 7.20 -17.94
C ARG A 77 9.72 6.27 -17.47
N TYR A 78 9.86 5.12 -18.11
CA TYR A 78 10.93 4.17 -17.83
C TYR A 78 12.28 4.70 -18.36
N GLU A 79 12.86 5.62 -17.61
CA GLU A 79 14.16 6.22 -17.86
C GLU A 79 15.01 6.07 -16.59
N TYR A 80 15.68 4.94 -16.45
CA TYR A 80 16.35 4.50 -15.21
C TYR A 80 17.28 5.57 -14.62
N SER A 81 18.19 6.13 -15.42
CA SER A 81 19.14 7.14 -14.97
C SER A 81 18.55 8.56 -14.95
N ASN A 82 17.78 8.96 -15.97
CA ASN A 82 17.24 10.33 -16.04
C ASN A 82 16.23 10.63 -14.93
N LYS A 83 15.48 9.61 -14.49
CA LYS A 83 14.54 9.71 -13.37
C LYS A 83 15.17 9.34 -12.03
N GLY A 84 16.46 8.98 -12.00
CA GLY A 84 17.21 8.69 -10.78
C GLY A 84 16.72 7.44 -10.04
N VAL A 85 16.25 6.43 -10.77
CA VAL A 85 15.74 5.17 -10.20
C VAL A 85 16.88 4.38 -9.56
N ASP A 86 18.07 4.42 -10.17
CA ASP A 86 19.31 3.89 -9.63
C ASP A 86 19.61 4.45 -8.23
N MET A 87 19.61 5.77 -8.10
CA MET A 87 19.85 6.45 -6.84
C MET A 87 18.74 6.15 -5.82
N PHE A 88 17.48 6.03 -6.27
CA PHE A 88 16.37 5.67 -5.40
C PHE A 88 16.54 4.28 -4.79
N ILE A 89 16.88 3.26 -5.59
CA ILE A 89 17.08 1.89 -5.13
C ILE A 89 18.31 1.80 -4.19
N GLU A 90 19.43 2.41 -4.57
CA GLU A 90 20.64 2.42 -3.75
C GLU A 90 20.41 3.12 -2.40
N SER A 91 19.68 4.24 -2.41
CA SER A 91 19.32 4.96 -1.19
C SER A 91 18.41 4.14 -0.28
N LEU A 92 17.46 3.37 -0.84
CA LEU A 92 16.61 2.45 -0.08
C LEU A 92 17.41 1.31 0.53
N ALA A 93 18.40 0.77 -0.17
CA ALA A 93 19.29 -0.26 0.36
C ALA A 93 20.09 0.26 1.57
N ARG A 94 20.65 1.47 1.47
CA ARG A 94 21.35 2.14 2.59
C ARG A 94 20.41 2.49 3.73
N LEU A 95 19.19 2.93 3.42
CA LEU A 95 18.16 3.19 4.42
C LEU A 95 17.81 1.92 5.19
N ASN A 96 17.68 0.78 4.50
CA ASN A 96 17.45 -0.51 5.14
C ASN A 96 18.55 -0.85 6.16
N GLN A 97 19.81 -0.71 5.76
CA GLN A 97 20.95 -0.95 6.67
C GLN A 97 20.90 -0.05 7.90
N LYS A 98 20.56 1.24 7.72
CA LYS A 98 20.42 2.19 8.83
C LYS A 98 19.26 1.83 9.76
N LEU A 99 18.09 1.52 9.21
CA LEU A 99 16.91 1.14 10.01
C LEU A 99 17.17 -0.13 10.83
N LYS A 100 17.91 -1.09 10.26
CA LYS A 100 18.37 -2.30 10.95
C LYS A 100 19.34 -2.01 12.07
N ALA A 101 20.37 -1.20 11.79
CA ALA A 101 21.36 -0.79 12.79
C ALA A 101 20.69 -0.06 13.97
N MET A 102 19.68 0.78 13.68
CA MET A 102 18.89 1.51 14.68
C MET A 102 17.80 0.66 15.34
N LYS A 103 17.54 -0.56 14.85
CA LYS A 103 16.41 -1.42 15.26
C LYS A 103 15.07 -0.67 15.27
N SER A 104 14.84 0.16 14.26
CA SER A 104 13.60 0.91 14.14
C SER A 104 12.42 -0.02 13.90
N LYS A 105 11.27 0.31 14.50
CA LYS A 105 9.99 -0.40 14.28
C LYS A 105 9.29 0.05 12.99
N THR A 106 9.74 1.15 12.39
CA THR A 106 9.11 1.73 11.19
C THR A 106 9.46 0.91 9.97
N THR A 107 8.44 0.58 9.18
CA THR A 107 8.59 -0.17 7.92
C THR A 107 8.44 0.80 6.75
N VAL A 108 9.25 0.60 5.70
CA VAL A 108 9.16 1.40 4.48
C VAL A 108 8.80 0.49 3.32
N VAL A 109 7.70 0.84 2.65
CA VAL A 109 7.23 0.17 1.43
C VAL A 109 7.42 1.16 0.28
N ALA A 110 8.34 0.83 -0.62
CA ALA A 110 8.67 1.68 -1.76
C ALA A 110 8.06 1.16 -3.05
N PHE A 111 7.36 2.00 -3.81
CA PHE A 111 6.75 1.68 -5.10
C PHE A 111 7.55 2.29 -6.27
N ILE A 112 7.81 1.49 -7.29
CA ILE A 112 8.41 1.97 -8.56
C ILE A 112 7.37 1.86 -9.66
N ILE A 113 6.78 3.00 -10.04
CA ILE A 113 5.67 3.11 -10.99
C ILE A 113 6.18 3.62 -12.33
N MET A 114 6.73 2.70 -13.12
CA MET A 114 7.25 3.01 -14.44
C MET A 114 6.81 1.95 -15.44
N PRO A 115 6.10 2.32 -16.52
CA PRO A 115 5.61 1.36 -17.50
C PRO A 115 6.78 0.83 -18.32
N ALA A 116 6.96 -0.48 -18.35
CA ALA A 116 7.85 -1.14 -19.31
C ALA A 116 7.13 -2.26 -20.07
N ALA A 117 7.83 -2.89 -21.02
CA ALA A 117 7.30 -4.01 -21.77
C ALA A 117 7.07 -5.21 -20.85
N THR A 118 5.82 -5.68 -20.75
CA THR A 118 5.41 -6.71 -19.80
C THR A 118 4.44 -7.71 -20.42
N HIS A 119 4.42 -8.92 -19.86
CA HIS A 119 3.44 -9.96 -20.18
C HIS A 119 2.46 -10.12 -19.01
N SER A 120 1.35 -9.38 -19.04
CA SER A 120 0.22 -9.50 -18.09
C SER A 120 0.61 -9.56 -16.59
N TYR A 121 -0.38 -9.83 -15.72
CA TYR A 121 -0.19 -9.94 -14.27
C TYR A 121 0.44 -11.29 -13.93
N THR A 122 1.34 -11.35 -12.93
CA THR A 122 1.82 -12.64 -12.42
C THR A 122 0.68 -13.38 -11.71
N ILE A 123 0.63 -14.71 -11.88
CA ILE A 123 -0.40 -15.55 -11.25
C ILE A 123 -0.33 -15.44 -9.72
N GLU A 124 0.87 -15.28 -9.16
CA GLU A 124 1.10 -15.11 -7.72
C GLU A 124 0.49 -13.81 -7.19
N ALA A 125 0.68 -12.69 -7.90
CA ALA A 125 0.07 -11.41 -7.54
C ALA A 125 -1.46 -11.51 -7.51
N LEU A 126 -2.05 -12.10 -8.55
CA LEU A 126 -3.49 -12.29 -8.66
C LEU A 126 -4.03 -13.21 -7.55
N LYS A 127 -3.31 -14.28 -7.24
CA LYS A 127 -3.67 -15.24 -6.20
C LYS A 127 -3.67 -14.58 -4.81
N GLY A 128 -2.64 -13.83 -4.46
CA GLY A 128 -2.55 -13.13 -3.16
C GLY A 128 -3.73 -12.18 -2.92
N HIS A 129 -4.07 -11.37 -3.93
CA HIS A 129 -5.23 -10.48 -3.87
C HIS A 129 -6.56 -11.23 -3.78
N SER A 130 -6.70 -12.33 -4.54
CA SER A 130 -7.93 -13.14 -4.50
C SER A 130 -8.15 -13.75 -3.12
N ILE A 131 -7.11 -14.31 -2.50
CA ILE A 131 -7.24 -14.94 -1.17
C ILE A 131 -7.52 -13.89 -0.09
N ALA A 132 -6.81 -12.75 -0.12
CA ALA A 132 -7.05 -11.66 0.82
C ALA A 132 -8.48 -11.11 0.71
N LYS A 133 -9.00 -10.96 -0.52
CA LYS A 133 -10.39 -10.56 -0.77
C LYS A 133 -11.38 -11.59 -0.22
N GLN A 134 -11.18 -12.88 -0.51
CA GLN A 134 -12.06 -13.95 0.01
C GLN A 134 -12.10 -13.98 1.55
N LEU A 135 -10.96 -13.76 2.21
CA LEU A 135 -10.92 -13.66 3.67
C LEU A 135 -11.78 -12.49 4.15
N ARG A 136 -11.62 -11.31 3.54
CA ARG A 136 -12.36 -10.10 3.90
C ARG A 136 -13.87 -10.27 3.69
N ASP A 137 -14.27 -10.85 2.57
CA ASP A 137 -15.67 -11.14 2.26
C ASP A 137 -16.27 -12.09 3.30
N THR A 138 -15.54 -13.16 3.67
CA THR A 138 -15.93 -14.12 4.71
C THR A 138 -16.10 -13.44 6.08
N VAL A 139 -15.16 -12.56 6.46
CA VAL A 139 -15.24 -11.81 7.73
C VAL A 139 -16.43 -10.88 7.74
N THR A 140 -16.74 -10.23 6.61
CA THR A 140 -17.89 -9.33 6.47
C THR A 140 -19.20 -10.09 6.61
N GLU A 141 -19.29 -11.28 6.03
CA GLU A 141 -20.45 -12.17 6.19
C GLU A 141 -20.64 -12.58 7.66
N ILE A 142 -19.57 -12.99 8.34
CA ILE A 142 -19.61 -13.35 9.76
C ILE A 142 -19.98 -12.14 10.62
N GLN A 143 -19.46 -10.95 10.33
CA GLN A 143 -19.81 -9.72 11.02
C GLN A 143 -21.31 -9.42 10.91
N ASN A 144 -21.90 -9.59 9.73
CA ASN A 144 -23.34 -9.40 9.53
C ASN A 144 -24.16 -10.43 10.30
N ARG A 145 -23.74 -11.71 10.33
CA ARG A 145 -24.38 -12.76 11.13
C ARG A 145 -24.33 -12.46 12.63
N ILE A 146 -23.16 -12.05 13.13
CA ILE A 146 -22.97 -11.63 14.52
C ILE A 146 -23.84 -10.43 14.84
N GLY A 147 -23.88 -9.42 13.96
CA GLY A 147 -24.71 -8.23 14.11
C GLY A 147 -26.20 -8.55 14.23
N ASN A 148 -26.70 -9.47 13.40
CA ASN A 148 -28.09 -9.93 13.46
C ASN A 148 -28.40 -10.66 14.77
N ARG A 149 -27.53 -11.60 15.20
CA ARG A 149 -27.69 -12.31 16.48
C ARG A 149 -27.67 -11.36 17.66
N LEU A 150 -26.72 -10.44 17.68
CA LEU A 150 -26.57 -9.44 18.74
C LEU A 150 -27.81 -8.54 18.81
N SER A 151 -28.31 -8.08 17.65
CA SER A 151 -29.53 -7.28 17.55
C SER A 151 -30.76 -8.03 18.08
N GLU A 152 -30.91 -9.31 17.70
CA GLU A 152 -32.04 -10.11 18.15
C GLU A 152 -32.00 -10.42 19.66
N MET A 153 -30.83 -10.74 20.20
CA MET A 153 -30.64 -11.01 21.63
C MET A 153 -30.89 -9.75 22.48
N THR A 154 -30.39 -8.60 22.04
CA THR A 154 -30.61 -7.33 22.73
C THR A 154 -32.06 -6.85 22.61
N ALA A 155 -32.72 -7.06 21.47
CA ALA A 155 -34.14 -6.74 21.30
C ALA A 155 -35.07 -7.59 22.19
N ARG A 156 -34.65 -8.81 22.56
CA ARG A 156 -35.39 -9.72 23.45
C ARG A 156 -35.11 -9.49 24.94
N TYR A 157 -34.30 -8.48 25.27
CA TYR A 157 -33.94 -8.17 26.65
C TYR A 157 -35.17 -7.85 27.49
N THR A 158 -35.34 -8.59 28.59
CA THR A 158 -36.52 -8.55 29.47
C THR A 158 -36.26 -7.80 30.78
N GLY A 159 -35.09 -7.17 30.94
CA GLY A 159 -34.76 -6.35 32.12
C GLY A 159 -34.00 -7.07 33.23
N GLU A 160 -33.52 -8.30 33.00
CA GLU A 160 -32.74 -9.05 33.99
C GLU A 160 -31.30 -8.53 34.11
N ILE A 161 -30.96 -8.02 35.30
CA ILE A 161 -29.64 -7.47 35.64
C ILE A 161 -28.56 -8.53 35.39
N GLY A 162 -27.61 -8.23 34.49
CA GLY A 162 -26.51 -9.12 34.12
C GLY A 162 -26.68 -9.84 32.78
N THR A 163 -27.85 -9.75 32.12
CA THR A 163 -28.08 -10.27 30.75
C THR A 163 -28.06 -9.20 29.66
N GLU A 164 -27.72 -7.96 30.03
CA GLU A 164 -27.67 -6.79 29.14
C GLU A 164 -26.67 -6.97 27.98
N VAL A 165 -25.58 -7.68 28.23
CA VAL A 165 -24.54 -7.95 27.24
C VAL A 165 -24.48 -9.44 26.97
N PRO A 166 -24.79 -9.89 25.74
CA PRO A 166 -24.63 -11.28 25.34
C PRO A 166 -23.20 -11.78 25.54
N ASP A 167 -23.06 -13.01 26.02
CA ASP A 167 -21.75 -13.62 26.20
C ASP A 167 -21.00 -13.72 24.85
N PRO A 168 -19.76 -13.18 24.74
CA PRO A 168 -19.00 -13.18 23.48
C PRO A 168 -18.80 -14.56 22.86
N SER A 169 -18.81 -15.63 23.67
CA SER A 169 -18.61 -16.99 23.15
C SER A 169 -19.80 -17.49 22.32
N THR A 170 -21.01 -16.97 22.58
CA THR A 170 -22.26 -17.35 21.91
C THR A 170 -22.46 -16.67 20.56
N LEU A 171 -21.78 -15.55 20.32
CA LEU A 171 -21.89 -14.78 19.07
C LEU A 171 -21.29 -15.52 17.86
N LEU A 172 -20.23 -16.29 18.09
CA LEU A 172 -19.45 -16.98 17.06
C LEU A 172 -19.81 -18.48 17.00
N SER A 173 -20.55 -18.87 15.96
CA SER A 173 -20.93 -20.27 15.73
C SER A 173 -19.70 -21.16 15.46
N SER A 174 -19.84 -22.46 15.74
CA SER A 174 -18.85 -23.48 15.36
C SER A 174 -18.61 -23.51 13.84
N GLU A 175 -19.65 -23.29 13.03
CA GLU A 175 -19.55 -23.19 11.57
C GLU A 175 -18.67 -22.00 11.14
N ASP A 176 -18.92 -20.82 11.72
CA ASP A 176 -18.16 -19.59 11.44
C ASP A 176 -16.67 -19.77 11.81
N LYS A 177 -16.39 -20.47 12.93
CA LYS A 177 -15.03 -20.84 13.35
C LYS A 177 -14.33 -21.78 12.35
N ILE A 178 -15.04 -22.77 11.82
CA ILE A 178 -14.49 -23.70 10.81
C ILE A 178 -14.17 -22.96 9.51
N LEU A 179 -15.09 -22.10 9.06
CA LEU A 179 -14.92 -21.31 7.85
C LEU A 179 -13.70 -20.38 7.95
N LEU A 180 -13.54 -19.68 9.08
CA LEU A 180 -12.36 -18.85 9.37
C LEU A 180 -11.08 -19.68 9.36
N LYS A 181 -11.04 -20.82 10.05
CA LYS A 181 -9.87 -21.72 10.06
C LYS A 181 -9.48 -22.17 8.65
N ARG A 182 -10.46 -22.51 7.81
CA ARG A 182 -10.21 -22.89 6.40
C ARG A 182 -9.58 -21.75 5.61
N ARG A 183 -10.06 -20.51 5.79
CA ARG A 183 -9.49 -19.33 5.12
C ARG A 183 -8.09 -18.99 5.63
N VAL A 184 -7.86 -19.07 6.93
CA VAL A 184 -6.54 -18.85 7.53
C VAL A 184 -5.53 -19.90 7.09
N PHE A 185 -5.94 -21.16 6.97
CA PHE A 185 -5.05 -22.20 6.45
C PHE A 185 -4.67 -21.94 4.99
N ALA A 186 -5.62 -21.45 4.20
CA ALA A 186 -5.36 -20.98 2.84
C ALA A 186 -4.49 -19.72 2.79
N LEU A 187 -4.15 -19.07 3.92
CA LEU A 187 -3.18 -17.98 4.03
C LEU A 187 -1.73 -18.44 4.26
N LYS A 188 -1.51 -19.68 4.70
CA LYS A 188 -0.16 -20.18 4.93
C LYS A 188 0.55 -20.38 3.60
N TRP A 189 1.52 -19.52 3.34
CA TRP A 189 2.36 -19.55 2.15
C TRP A 189 3.77 -20.01 2.53
N ASN A 190 4.31 -20.97 1.77
CA ASN A 190 5.63 -21.57 2.02
C ASN A 190 6.73 -21.07 1.08
N SER A 191 6.44 -20.22 0.07
CA SER A 191 7.48 -19.66 -0.79
C SER A 191 7.89 -18.24 -0.38
N ARG A 192 9.11 -17.86 -0.74
CA ARG A 192 9.70 -16.55 -0.41
C ARG A 192 8.95 -15.46 -1.21
N LEU A 193 8.70 -14.31 -0.59
CA LEU A 193 8.08 -13.14 -1.25
C LEU A 193 8.77 -12.87 -2.60
N SER A 194 8.01 -12.78 -3.69
CA SER A 194 8.52 -12.31 -4.96
C SER A 194 8.84 -10.82 -4.84
N LEU A 195 10.11 -10.43 -4.95
CA LEU A 195 10.51 -9.02 -5.06
C LEU A 195 9.90 -8.34 -6.30
N THR A 196 9.44 -9.15 -7.25
CA THR A 196 8.83 -8.75 -8.50
C THR A 196 7.39 -9.23 -8.54
N THR A 197 6.50 -8.50 -7.88
CA THR A 197 5.06 -8.70 -8.11
C THR A 197 4.62 -8.03 -9.42
N TRP A 198 5.56 -7.38 -10.10
CA TRP A 198 5.49 -6.85 -11.46
C TRP A 198 6.90 -6.80 -12.03
N LEU A 199 7.13 -7.35 -13.24
CA LEU A 199 8.04 -6.61 -14.13
C LEU A 199 7.35 -5.25 -14.31
N THR A 200 7.88 -4.20 -13.68
CA THR A 200 7.68 -2.78 -14.08
C THR A 200 6.24 -2.24 -14.16
N ILE A 201 5.50 -2.22 -13.04
CA ILE A 201 4.55 -1.13 -12.68
C ILE A 201 4.52 -0.90 -11.15
N ALA A 202 4.93 -1.87 -10.34
CA ALA A 202 5.29 -1.64 -8.93
C ALA A 202 6.30 -2.70 -8.51
N GLN A 203 7.59 -2.40 -8.64
CA GLN A 203 8.56 -3.07 -7.77
C GLN A 203 8.27 -2.55 -6.37
N THR A 204 7.59 -3.36 -5.56
CA THR A 204 7.44 -3.09 -4.14
C THR A 204 8.72 -3.56 -3.47
N LEU A 205 9.68 -2.67 -3.30
CA LEU A 205 10.85 -2.97 -2.47
C LEU A 205 10.40 -2.93 -1.00
N TYR A 206 10.37 -4.11 -0.38
CA TYR A 206 10.11 -4.29 1.04
C TYR A 206 11.39 -4.03 1.84
N VAL A 207 11.48 -2.86 2.46
CA VAL A 207 12.58 -2.55 3.38
C VAL A 207 12.09 -2.81 4.80
N ALA A 208 12.43 -4.00 5.31
CA ALA A 208 12.11 -4.40 6.68
C ALA A 208 13.34 -4.65 7.54
N PRO A 209 13.23 -4.44 8.86
CA PRO A 209 14.33 -4.63 9.79
C PRO A 209 14.90 -6.07 9.82
N ASN A 210 14.19 -7.08 9.30
CA ASN A 210 14.60 -8.49 9.45
C ASN A 210 14.88 -9.27 8.15
N THR A 211 14.76 -8.69 6.96
CA THR A 211 14.96 -9.43 5.69
C THR A 211 16.36 -9.21 5.11
N SER A 212 17.19 -10.26 5.08
CA SER A 212 18.50 -10.25 4.42
C SER A 212 18.35 -10.30 2.90
N TRP A 213 18.87 -9.30 2.21
CA TRP A 213 19.05 -9.32 0.76
C TRP A 213 20.29 -10.15 0.43
N LYS A 214 20.12 -11.28 -0.24
CA LYS A 214 21.19 -12.00 -0.95
C LYS A 214 20.66 -12.32 -2.33
#